data_AF-X1SAT1-F1
#
_entry.id   AF-X1SAT1-F1
#
_cell.length_a   1.000
_cell.length_b   1.000
_cell.length_c   1.000
_cell.angle_alpha   90.00
_cell.angle_beta   90.00
_cell.angle_gamma   90.00
#
_symmetry.space_group_name_H-M   'P 1'
#
loop_
_entity.id
_entity.type
_entity.pdbx_description
1 polymer ?
#
loop_
_entity_poly.entity_id
_entity_poly.type
_entity_poly.pdbx_seq_one_letter_code
_entity_poly.pdbx_strand_id
1 'polypeptide(L)'
;IMSITISLFLLLTLTGCLFSSTDETEIEQIGKNIENAIEEEDIDLFMENISFDYSDSNGGTYDNHINNLPEDTFSRIDLIETLLDSIPGLQIVINVSIYDLIITEPYATGKMKINISLKLLGVVSFPGTDDENIEHNVDFVKEDDDWKIISLTEI
;
A
#
# COMPACT_ATOMS: atom_id res chain seq x y z
N ILE A 1 41.75 21.80 -28.26
CA ILE A 1 41.38 20.42 -27.86
C ILE A 1 41.78 20.22 -26.39
N MET A 2 41.26 21.06 -25.49
CA MET A 2 41.58 21.00 -24.05
C MET A 2 40.44 21.47 -23.14
N SER A 3 39.21 21.53 -23.67
CA SER A 3 38.01 21.90 -22.91
C SER A 3 36.92 20.82 -22.92
N ILE A 4 37.16 19.68 -23.59
CA ILE A 4 36.16 18.61 -23.70
C ILE A 4 36.35 17.54 -22.60
N THR A 5 37.51 17.51 -21.93
CA THR A 5 37.83 16.44 -20.97
C THR A 5 37.39 16.71 -19.54
N ILE A 6 37.04 17.95 -19.16
CA ILE A 6 36.61 18.28 -17.79
C ILE A 6 35.09 18.14 -17.61
N SER A 7 34.29 18.41 -18.65
CA SER A 7 32.82 18.24 -18.58
C SER A 7 32.39 16.78 -18.47
N LEU A 8 33.19 15.82 -18.96
CA LEU A 8 32.85 14.40 -18.88
C LEU A 8 33.01 13.83 -17.47
N PHE A 9 33.86 14.45 -16.64
CA PHE A 9 34.11 13.99 -15.26
C PHE A 9 33.05 14.48 -14.26
N LEU A 10 32.37 15.60 -14.55
CA LEU A 10 31.28 16.13 -13.74
C LEU A 10 29.94 15.41 -13.97
N LEU A 11 29.76 14.76 -15.12
CA LEU A 11 28.56 13.96 -15.43
C LEU A 11 28.57 12.58 -14.74
N LEU A 12 29.74 12.08 -14.33
CA LEU A 12 29.89 10.77 -13.68
C LEU A 12 29.69 10.81 -12.17
N THR A 13 29.63 11.99 -11.55
CA THR A 13 29.39 12.12 -10.10
C THR A 13 27.91 12.30 -9.75
N LEU A 14 27.00 12.24 -10.74
CA LEU A 14 25.56 12.42 -10.55
C LEU A 14 24.74 11.12 -10.55
N THR A 15 25.38 9.95 -10.41
CA THR A 15 24.68 8.66 -10.28
C THR A 15 24.40 8.27 -8.82
N GLY A 16 24.73 9.13 -7.85
CA GLY A 16 24.54 8.88 -6.42
C GLY A 16 23.16 9.21 -5.83
N CYS A 17 22.15 9.54 -6.64
CA CYS A 17 20.79 9.88 -6.19
C CYS A 17 19.69 9.30 -7.07
N LEU A 18 19.99 8.29 -7.91
CA LEU A 18 19.00 7.68 -8.82
C LEU A 18 18.29 6.44 -8.24
N PHE A 19 18.75 5.91 -7.11
CA PHE A 19 18.17 4.69 -6.53
C PHE A 19 16.90 4.97 -5.71
N SER A 20 16.87 6.03 -4.89
CA SER A 20 15.73 6.26 -3.98
C SER A 20 14.40 6.55 -4.68
N SER A 21 14.41 7.21 -5.85
CA SER A 21 13.16 7.53 -6.55
C SER A 21 12.47 6.30 -7.13
N THR A 22 13.24 5.24 -7.41
CA THR A 22 12.71 4.01 -8.02
C THR A 22 12.12 3.11 -6.93
N ASP A 23 12.85 2.92 -5.83
CA ASP A 23 12.38 2.16 -4.67
C ASP A 23 11.13 2.80 -4.04
N GLU A 24 11.09 4.13 -3.92
CA GLU A 24 9.91 4.85 -3.43
C GLU A 24 8.68 4.60 -4.33
N THR A 25 8.87 4.66 -5.66
CA THR A 25 7.77 4.39 -6.62
C THR A 25 7.29 2.94 -6.53
N GLU A 26 8.21 1.98 -6.39
CA GLU A 26 7.89 0.56 -6.22
C GLU A 26 7.13 0.31 -4.93
N ILE A 27 7.55 0.92 -3.82
CA ILE A 27 6.85 0.83 -2.54
C ILE A 27 5.48 1.51 -2.61
N GLU A 28 5.34 2.68 -3.24
CA GLU A 28 4.03 3.31 -3.45
C GLU A 28 3.10 2.43 -4.32
N GLN A 29 3.66 1.67 -5.26
CA GLN A 29 2.89 0.75 -6.09
C GLN A 29 2.30 -0.41 -5.27
N ILE A 30 2.95 -0.85 -4.19
CA ILE A 30 2.38 -1.80 -3.22
C ILE A 30 1.04 -1.28 -2.70
N GLY A 31 0.97 0.00 -2.31
CA GLY A 31 -0.28 0.61 -1.83
C GLY A 31 -1.41 0.52 -2.86
N LYS A 32 -1.12 0.80 -4.14
CA LYS A 32 -2.10 0.68 -5.23
C LYS A 32 -2.52 -0.76 -5.49
N ASN A 33 -1.60 -1.71 -5.37
CA ASN A 33 -1.94 -3.12 -5.54
C ASN A 33 -2.86 -3.61 -4.42
N ILE A 34 -2.61 -3.18 -3.17
CA ILE A 34 -3.50 -3.44 -2.03
C ILE A 34 -4.86 -2.76 -2.22
N GLU A 35 -4.91 -1.52 -2.72
CA GLU A 35 -6.16 -0.84 -3.09
C GLU A 35 -6.97 -1.68 -4.07
N ASN A 36 -6.37 -2.09 -5.19
CA ASN A 36 -7.03 -2.92 -6.19
C ASN A 36 -7.46 -4.28 -5.61
N ALA A 37 -6.63 -4.91 -4.77
CA ALA A 37 -6.97 -6.18 -4.13
C ALA A 37 -8.20 -6.07 -3.23
N ILE A 38 -8.35 -4.94 -2.52
CA ILE A 38 -9.52 -4.66 -1.70
C ILE A 38 -10.75 -4.37 -2.58
N GLU A 39 -10.60 -3.60 -3.66
CA GLU A 39 -11.70 -3.30 -4.59
C GLU A 39 -12.21 -4.51 -5.37
N GLU A 40 -11.32 -5.45 -5.71
CA GLU A 40 -11.64 -6.68 -6.46
C GLU A 40 -11.91 -7.88 -5.52
N GLU A 41 -11.78 -7.69 -4.21
CA GLU A 41 -11.88 -8.74 -3.18
C GLU A 41 -10.95 -9.94 -3.48
N ASP A 42 -9.74 -9.66 -3.97
CA ASP A 42 -8.76 -10.64 -4.42
C ASP A 42 -7.65 -10.84 -3.36
N ILE A 43 -7.76 -11.97 -2.63
CA ILE A 43 -6.80 -12.35 -1.59
C ILE A 43 -5.42 -12.60 -2.19
N ASP A 44 -5.35 -13.22 -3.38
CA ASP A 44 -4.07 -13.57 -4.00
C ASP A 44 -3.32 -12.28 -4.39
N LEU A 45 -4.02 -11.31 -4.98
CA LEU A 45 -3.44 -9.99 -5.30
C LEU A 45 -3.00 -9.24 -4.04
N PHE A 46 -3.73 -9.36 -2.93
CA PHE A 46 -3.29 -8.80 -1.65
C PHE A 46 -1.98 -9.46 -1.21
N MET A 47 -1.96 -10.79 -1.17
CA MET A 47 -0.84 -11.59 -0.66
C MET A 47 0.41 -11.52 -1.55
N GLU A 48 0.28 -11.19 -2.84
CA GLU A 48 1.42 -10.90 -3.72
C GLU A 48 2.30 -9.75 -3.21
N ASN A 49 1.77 -8.85 -2.40
CA ASN A 49 2.49 -7.71 -1.83
C ASN A 49 3.16 -8.02 -0.48
N ILE A 50 2.94 -9.22 0.05
CA ILE A 50 3.37 -9.65 1.37
C ILE A 50 4.55 -10.61 1.23
N SER A 51 5.58 -10.39 2.05
CA SER A 51 6.75 -11.27 2.14
C SER A 51 6.35 -12.63 2.69
N PHE A 52 6.96 -13.70 2.18
CA PHE A 52 6.81 -15.04 2.77
C PHE A 52 7.31 -15.09 4.23
N ASP A 53 8.26 -14.24 4.58
CA ASP A 53 8.82 -14.10 5.92
C ASP A 53 8.03 -13.12 6.82
N TYR A 54 6.84 -12.68 6.37
CA TYR A 54 5.98 -11.79 7.17
C TYR A 54 5.68 -12.36 8.56
N SER A 55 5.81 -11.51 9.57
CA SER A 55 5.35 -11.81 10.93
C SER A 55 5.00 -10.54 11.69
N ASP A 56 3.89 -10.56 12.42
CA ASP A 56 3.50 -9.47 13.32
C ASP A 56 3.44 -9.88 14.79
N SER A 57 3.17 -8.90 15.67
CA SER A 57 3.08 -9.10 17.11
C SER A 57 1.80 -9.80 17.60
N ASN A 58 0.79 -9.90 16.74
CA ASN A 58 -0.49 -10.56 16.99
C ASN A 58 -0.51 -12.03 16.52
N GLY A 59 0.59 -12.51 15.95
CA GLY A 59 0.72 -13.88 15.44
C GLY A 59 0.27 -14.03 13.99
N GLY A 60 0.08 -12.93 13.26
CA GLY A 60 -0.09 -12.95 11.81
C GLY A 60 1.20 -13.37 11.13
N THR A 61 1.07 -14.22 10.12
CA THR A 61 2.13 -14.74 9.25
C THR A 61 1.64 -14.75 7.82
N TYR A 62 2.54 -14.96 6.84
CA TYR A 62 2.11 -15.17 5.46
C TYR A 62 1.10 -16.32 5.33
N ASP A 63 1.42 -17.48 5.92
CA ASP A 63 0.60 -18.71 5.83
C ASP A 63 -0.81 -18.61 6.43
N ASN A 64 -1.07 -17.65 7.32
CA ASN A 64 -2.39 -17.43 7.92
C ASN A 64 -3.02 -16.11 7.43
N HIS A 65 -2.53 -15.59 6.30
CA HIS A 65 -2.99 -14.35 5.66
C HIS A 65 -3.03 -13.19 6.65
N ILE A 66 -1.93 -13.00 7.39
CA ILE A 66 -1.81 -11.91 8.37
C ILE A 66 -2.97 -11.99 9.39
N ASN A 67 -3.18 -13.19 9.94
CA ASN A 67 -4.27 -13.50 10.85
C ASN A 67 -5.67 -13.20 10.24
N ASN A 68 -5.87 -13.60 8.99
CA ASN A 68 -7.07 -13.39 8.17
C ASN A 68 -7.44 -11.92 7.94
N LEU A 69 -6.45 -11.02 7.96
CA LEU A 69 -6.69 -9.58 7.75
C LEU A 69 -7.34 -9.28 6.39
N PRO A 70 -6.92 -9.87 5.25
CA PRO A 70 -7.59 -9.69 3.97
C PRO A 70 -9.05 -10.17 4.02
N GLU A 71 -9.32 -11.37 4.52
CA GLU A 71 -10.66 -11.95 4.59
C GLU A 71 -11.61 -11.13 5.48
N ASP A 72 -11.12 -10.68 6.63
CA ASP A 72 -11.89 -9.83 7.55
C ASP A 72 -12.21 -8.47 6.91
N THR A 73 -11.27 -7.91 6.14
CA THR A 73 -11.47 -6.66 5.40
C THR A 73 -12.53 -6.84 4.31
N PHE A 74 -12.42 -7.89 3.51
CA PHE A 74 -13.34 -8.15 2.40
C PHE A 74 -14.74 -8.48 2.91
N SER A 75 -14.86 -9.30 3.97
CA SER A 75 -16.15 -9.61 4.61
C SER A 75 -16.88 -8.36 5.11
N ARG A 76 -16.15 -7.32 5.53
CA ARG A 76 -16.76 -6.03 5.91
C ARG A 76 -17.25 -5.26 4.69
N ILE A 77 -16.49 -5.25 3.61
CA ILE A 77 -16.86 -4.61 2.34
C ILE A 77 -18.11 -5.26 1.76
N ASP A 78 -18.11 -6.59 1.63
CA ASP A 78 -19.25 -7.41 1.19
C ASP A 78 -20.55 -7.07 1.95
N LEU A 79 -20.44 -6.94 3.28
CA LEU A 79 -21.57 -6.58 4.13
C LEU A 79 -22.05 -5.16 3.87
N ILE A 80 -21.13 -4.21 3.66
CA ILE A 80 -21.47 -2.84 3.29
C ILE A 80 -22.15 -2.85 1.92
N GLU A 81 -21.58 -3.48 0.90
CA GLU A 81 -22.16 -3.57 -0.45
C GLU A 81 -23.57 -4.14 -0.45
N THR A 82 -23.80 -5.22 0.31
CA THR A 82 -25.14 -5.81 0.48
C THR A 82 -26.14 -4.80 1.06
N LEU A 83 -25.72 -3.93 1.99
CA LEU A 83 -26.56 -2.85 2.51
C LEU A 83 -26.76 -1.73 1.49
N LEU A 84 -25.74 -1.42 0.69
CA LEU A 84 -25.78 -0.39 -0.35
C LEU A 84 -26.67 -0.77 -1.53
N ASP A 85 -26.79 -2.05 -1.86
CA ASP A 85 -27.63 -2.57 -2.94
C ASP A 85 -29.10 -2.15 -2.80
N SER A 86 -29.53 -1.85 -1.57
CA SER A 86 -30.87 -1.33 -1.27
C SER A 86 -31.01 0.19 -1.46
N ILE A 87 -29.91 0.91 -1.74
CA ILE A 87 -29.83 2.37 -1.88
C ILE A 87 -29.18 2.72 -3.23
N PRO A 88 -29.99 2.97 -4.29
CA PRO A 88 -29.48 3.26 -5.62
C PRO A 88 -28.52 4.45 -5.64
N GLY A 89 -27.34 4.23 -6.23
CA GLY A 89 -26.34 5.26 -6.47
C GLY A 89 -25.37 5.51 -5.31
N LEU A 90 -25.42 4.72 -4.24
CA LEU A 90 -24.37 4.69 -3.21
C LEU A 90 -23.26 3.72 -3.65
N GLN A 91 -22.01 4.13 -3.52
CA GLN A 91 -20.83 3.34 -3.87
C GLN A 91 -19.78 3.40 -2.76
N ILE A 92 -19.04 2.31 -2.59
CA ILE A 92 -17.82 2.28 -1.78
C ILE A 92 -16.70 2.91 -2.60
N VAL A 93 -15.84 3.68 -1.94
CA VAL A 93 -14.59 4.18 -2.50
C VAL A 93 -13.48 3.89 -1.52
N ILE A 94 -12.54 3.06 -1.95
CA ILE A 94 -11.34 2.69 -1.20
C ILE A 94 -10.18 3.55 -1.68
N ASN A 95 -9.31 3.97 -0.77
CA ASN A 95 -8.03 4.60 -1.12
C ASN A 95 -6.95 4.07 -0.18
N VAL A 96 -5.83 3.64 -0.73
CA VAL A 96 -4.67 3.18 0.04
C VAL A 96 -3.48 4.09 -0.26
N SER A 97 -2.84 4.60 0.79
CA SER A 97 -1.70 5.51 0.65
C SER A 97 -0.55 5.07 1.55
N ILE A 98 0.67 5.12 1.00
CA ILE A 98 1.91 4.93 1.75
C ILE A 98 2.62 6.27 1.85
N TYR A 99 3.12 6.60 3.04
CA TYR A 99 3.77 7.88 3.31
C TYR A 99 4.75 7.77 4.48
N ASP A 100 5.42 8.87 4.82
CA ASP A 100 6.48 8.93 5.83
C ASP A 100 7.59 7.88 5.59
N LEU A 101 7.90 7.61 4.32
CA LEU A 101 8.81 6.56 3.92
C LEU A 101 10.28 6.89 4.24
N ILE A 102 10.96 5.95 4.90
CA ILE A 102 12.39 5.98 5.17
C ILE A 102 12.99 4.71 4.57
N ILE A 103 13.74 4.85 3.48
CA ILE A 103 14.37 3.73 2.76
C ILE A 103 15.82 3.59 3.24
N THR A 104 16.20 2.39 3.64
CA THR A 104 17.57 1.99 3.98
C THR A 104 17.79 0.55 3.52
N GLU A 105 18.15 0.39 2.25
CA GLU A 105 18.26 -0.91 1.58
C GLU A 105 19.05 -1.94 2.42
N PRO A 106 18.53 -3.19 2.55
CA PRO A 106 17.36 -3.78 1.87
C PRO A 106 16.02 -3.58 2.58
N TYR A 107 15.93 -2.61 3.49
CA TYR A 107 14.72 -2.37 4.29
C TYR A 107 14.13 -0.99 4.02
N ALA A 108 12.82 -0.84 4.27
CA ALA A 108 12.19 0.46 4.37
C ALA A 108 11.14 0.44 5.48
N THR A 109 10.84 1.60 6.03
CA THR A 109 9.78 1.78 7.03
C THR A 109 8.91 2.94 6.61
N GLY A 110 7.61 2.88 6.89
CA GLY A 110 6.69 3.96 6.59
C GLY A 110 5.36 3.78 7.30
N LYS A 111 4.35 4.47 6.79
CA LYS A 111 2.97 4.32 7.22
C LYS A 111 2.08 4.00 6.04
N MET A 112 1.10 3.14 6.27
CA MET A 112 0.05 2.83 5.33
C MET A 112 -1.28 3.30 5.90
N LYS A 113 -2.08 3.98 5.09
CA LYS A 113 -3.44 4.39 5.43
C LYS A 113 -4.41 3.81 4.41
N ILE A 114 -5.39 3.07 4.91
CA ILE A 114 -6.54 2.57 4.17
C ILE A 114 -7.74 3.44 4.56
N ASN A 115 -8.37 4.06 3.58
CA ASN A 115 -9.59 4.84 3.74
C ASN A 115 -10.73 4.16 2.99
N ILE A 116 -11.81 3.84 3.69
CA ILE A 116 -13.03 3.28 3.12
C ILE A 116 -14.13 4.32 3.34
N SER A 117 -14.68 4.83 2.22
CA SER A 117 -15.67 5.90 2.24
C SER A 117 -16.92 5.52 1.44
N LEU A 118 -18.07 6.08 1.84
CA LEU A 118 -19.33 5.92 1.14
C LEU A 118 -19.71 7.20 0.40
N LYS A 119 -19.84 7.10 -0.92
CA LYS A 119 -20.16 8.23 -1.80
C LYS A 119 -21.43 7.97 -2.58
N LEU A 120 -22.27 8.99 -2.70
CA LEU A 120 -23.44 8.95 -3.57
C LEU A 120 -23.06 9.54 -4.93
N LEU A 121 -23.49 8.94 -6.03
CA LEU A 121 -23.26 9.44 -7.40
C LEU A 121 -23.58 10.95 -7.49
N GLY A 122 -22.54 11.76 -7.69
CA GLY A 122 -22.63 13.22 -7.81
C GLY A 122 -22.48 14.02 -6.50
N VAL A 123 -22.26 13.37 -5.35
CA VAL A 123 -21.99 14.01 -4.06
C VAL A 123 -20.71 13.44 -3.45
N VAL A 124 -19.82 14.33 -3.01
CA VAL A 124 -18.49 13.95 -2.49
C VAL A 124 -18.55 13.20 -1.16
N SER A 125 -19.66 13.33 -0.41
CA SER A 125 -19.89 12.67 0.87
C SER A 125 -21.39 12.43 1.12
N PHE A 126 -21.71 11.27 1.69
CA PHE A 126 -23.08 10.97 2.13
C PHE A 126 -23.26 11.40 3.60
N PRO A 127 -24.29 12.20 3.93
CA PRO A 127 -24.48 12.66 5.30
C PRO A 127 -24.85 11.49 6.22
N GLY A 128 -24.07 11.31 7.29
CA GLY A 128 -24.30 10.27 8.31
C GLY A 128 -23.47 8.99 8.12
N THR A 129 -22.50 8.99 7.21
CA THR A 129 -21.47 7.94 7.11
C THR A 129 -20.13 8.53 7.53
N ASP A 130 -19.50 7.95 8.55
CA ASP A 130 -18.12 8.28 8.92
C ASP A 130 -17.18 7.43 8.05
N ASP A 131 -16.14 8.06 7.47
CA ASP A 131 -15.11 7.34 6.73
C ASP A 131 -14.31 6.44 7.68
N GLU A 132 -14.17 5.16 7.36
CA GLU A 132 -13.30 4.26 8.11
C GLU A 132 -11.86 4.52 7.67
N ASN A 133 -11.01 4.86 8.63
CA ASN A 133 -9.60 5.13 8.39
C ASN A 133 -8.79 4.17 9.26
N ILE A 134 -8.07 3.27 8.61
CA ILE A 134 -7.19 2.31 9.26
C ILE A 134 -5.76 2.74 8.93
N GLU A 135 -4.95 2.98 9.95
CA GLU A 135 -3.54 3.35 9.78
C GLU A 135 -2.63 2.29 10.38
N HIS A 136 -1.57 1.95 9.65
CA HIS A 136 -0.56 0.98 10.07
C HIS A 136 0.83 1.60 9.96
N ASN A 137 1.69 1.31 10.94
CA ASN A 137 3.13 1.29 10.67
C ASN A 137 3.41 0.08 9.78
N VAL A 138 4.23 0.27 8.76
CA VAL A 138 4.58 -0.76 7.78
C VAL A 138 6.08 -0.85 7.63
N ASP A 139 6.59 -2.07 7.71
CA ASP A 139 7.98 -2.37 7.40
C ASP A 139 8.04 -3.15 6.09
N PHE A 140 9.02 -2.82 5.26
CA PHE A 140 9.27 -3.44 3.97
C PHE A 140 10.65 -4.07 3.92
N VAL A 141 10.76 -5.11 3.10
CA VAL A 141 12.02 -5.77 2.74
C VAL A 141 12.10 -5.91 1.22
N LYS A 142 13.31 -5.81 0.67
CA LYS A 142 13.58 -6.09 -0.73
C LYS A 142 13.98 -7.56 -0.91
N GLU A 143 13.19 -8.31 -1.66
CA GLU A 143 13.36 -9.73 -1.99
C GLU A 143 13.55 -9.89 -3.51
N ASP A 144 14.70 -10.40 -3.95
CA ASP A 144 15.01 -10.62 -5.38
C ASP A 144 14.67 -9.41 -6.28
N ASP A 145 15.02 -8.20 -5.79
CA ASP A 145 14.75 -6.88 -6.38
C ASP A 145 13.33 -6.32 -6.24
N ASP A 146 12.37 -7.06 -5.70
CA ASP A 146 11.00 -6.60 -5.44
C ASP A 146 10.80 -6.19 -3.97
N TRP A 147 10.10 -5.08 -3.73
CA TRP A 147 9.70 -4.69 -2.38
C TRP A 147 8.45 -5.46 -1.92
N LYS A 148 8.48 -5.92 -0.67
CA LYS A 148 7.37 -6.63 -0.01
C LYS A 148 7.16 -6.10 1.39
N ILE A 149 5.92 -6.18 1.88
CA ILE A 149 5.58 -5.90 3.28
C ILE A 149 6.02 -7.09 4.14
N ILE A 150 6.77 -6.84 5.22
CA ILE A 150 7.20 -7.88 6.18
C ILE A 150 6.57 -7.73 7.57
N SER A 151 5.94 -6.58 7.86
CA SER A 151 5.23 -6.33 9.11
C SER A 151 4.21 -5.21 8.94
N LEU A 152 3.05 -5.36 9.61
CA LEU A 152 2.03 -4.32 9.77
C LEU A 152 1.70 -4.19 11.26
N THR A 153 1.53 -2.96 11.73
CA THR A 153 1.08 -2.69 13.10
C THR A 153 0.11 -1.52 13.10
N GLU A 154 -1.16 -1.77 13.41
CA GLU A 154 -2.22 -0.75 13.53
C GLU A 154 -1.85 0.34 14.56
N ILE A 155 -2.26 1.59 14.29
CA ILE A 155 -1.96 2.80 15.10
C ILE A 155 -3.24 3.36 15.74
#